data_AF-A0A8T6R8Y4-F1
#
_entry.id   AF-A0A8T6R8Y4-F1
#
_cell.length_a   1.000
_cell.length_b   1.000
_cell.length_c   1.000
_cell.angle_alpha   90.00
_cell.angle_beta   90.00
_cell.angle_gamma   90.00
#
_symmetry.space_group_name_H-M   'P 1'
#
loop_
_entity.id
_entity.type
_entity.pdbx_description
1 polymer ?
#
loop_
_entity_poly.entity_id
_entity_poly.type
_entity_poly.pdbx_seq_one_letter_code
_entity_poly.pdbx_strand_id
1 'polypeptide(L)'
;MKRAVRKGRYVVCIEPALDSRHFVPDKSVEEAFDTLCQYNVIMSLRRTEAFDNLKQENPFYYSYPDFFEKVGLANIRCHGWYSVFTLSDTRFDFMERKAWIRRRRELFEKQQPNTTKTLLELGIEPSKIKEVFQVLFDYFRMLEDATEEQLSHIHEQEIVSRGITIGQKK
;
A
#
# COMPACT_ATOMS: atom_id res chain seq x y z
N MET A 1 -11.76 14.59 10.42
CA MET A 1 -10.41 15.06 10.80
C MET A 1 -10.40 16.52 11.29
N LYS A 2 -10.68 17.54 10.47
CA LYS A 2 -10.66 18.97 10.91
C LYS A 2 -11.47 19.28 12.18
N ARG A 3 -12.63 18.66 12.38
CA ARG A 3 -13.46 18.85 13.60
C ARG A 3 -12.76 18.38 14.88
N ALA A 4 -11.94 17.32 14.81
CA ALA A 4 -11.23 16.75 15.95
C ALA A 4 -9.94 17.50 16.33
N VAL A 5 -9.38 18.29 15.42
CA VAL A 5 -8.12 19.03 15.63
C VAL A 5 -8.39 20.39 16.31
N ARG A 6 -7.54 20.83 17.25
CA ARG A 6 -7.66 22.15 17.91
C ARG A 6 -7.20 23.28 16.98
N LYS A 7 -7.66 24.52 17.23
CA LYS A 7 -7.22 25.73 16.52
C LYS A 7 -5.68 25.85 16.58
N GLY A 8 -5.05 26.25 15.48
CA GLY A 8 -3.59 26.38 15.36
C GLY A 8 -2.81 25.06 15.22
N ARG A 9 -3.46 23.89 15.26
CA ARG A 9 -2.81 22.58 15.09
C ARG A 9 -2.90 22.09 13.65
N TYR A 10 -2.05 21.11 13.31
CA TYR A 10 -1.94 20.57 11.97
C TYR A 10 -2.81 19.34 11.76
N VAL A 11 -3.31 19.20 10.53
CA VAL A 11 -3.85 17.99 9.93
C VAL A 11 -2.80 17.52 8.94
N VAL A 12 -2.42 16.25 9.03
CA VAL A 12 -1.48 15.61 8.11
C VAL A 12 -2.19 14.45 7.42
N CYS A 13 -2.05 14.37 6.11
CA CYS A 13 -2.53 13.29 5.27
C CYS A 13 -1.32 12.67 4.56
N ILE A 14 -1.08 11.38 4.78
CA ILE A 14 -0.01 10.60 4.15
C ILE A 14 -0.70 9.51 3.35
N GLU A 15 -0.64 9.63 2.03
CA GLU A 15 -1.39 8.77 1.11
C GLU A 15 -0.48 8.32 -0.03
N PRO A 16 -0.73 7.18 -0.69
CA PRO A 16 -0.04 6.82 -1.92
C PRO A 16 -0.09 7.95 -2.96
N ALA A 17 1.08 8.38 -3.46
CA ALA A 17 1.16 9.41 -4.52
C ALA A 17 1.15 8.81 -5.93
N LEU A 18 1.81 7.66 -6.08
CA LEU A 18 1.77 6.79 -7.24
C LEU A 18 1.58 5.36 -6.73
N ASP A 19 1.11 4.48 -7.60
CA ASP A 19 0.98 3.06 -7.28
C ASP A 19 2.29 2.51 -6.69
N SER A 20 2.18 1.67 -5.67
CA SER A 20 3.35 0.97 -5.14
C SER A 20 3.62 -0.22 -6.05
N ARG A 21 4.82 -0.29 -6.63
CA ARG A 21 5.20 -1.42 -7.46
C ARG A 21 5.95 -2.43 -6.62
N HIS A 22 5.52 -3.67 -6.70
CA HIS A 22 6.21 -4.80 -6.10
C HIS A 22 6.65 -5.72 -7.22
N PHE A 23 7.96 -5.76 -7.47
CA PHE A 23 8.56 -6.70 -8.39
C PHE A 23 9.02 -7.93 -7.62
N VAL A 24 8.57 -9.10 -8.07
CA VAL A 24 9.00 -10.40 -7.56
C VAL A 24 9.46 -11.24 -8.75
N PRO A 25 10.66 -11.87 -8.71
CA PRO A 25 11.15 -12.66 -9.84
C PRO A 25 10.31 -13.89 -10.16
N ASP A 26 9.64 -14.47 -9.16
CA ASP A 26 8.76 -15.63 -9.35
C ASP A 26 7.40 -15.19 -9.91
N LYS A 27 7.09 -15.65 -11.13
CA LYS A 27 5.87 -15.29 -11.85
C LYS A 27 4.59 -15.71 -11.12
N SER A 28 4.60 -16.85 -10.42
CA SER A 28 3.43 -17.33 -9.68
C SER A 28 3.12 -16.40 -8.50
N VAL A 29 4.17 -15.90 -7.86
CA VAL A 29 4.07 -14.94 -6.75
C VAL A 29 3.66 -13.56 -7.27
N GLU A 30 4.22 -13.11 -8.40
CA GLU A 30 3.83 -11.88 -9.09
C GLU A 30 2.32 -11.90 -9.45
N GLU A 31 1.83 -12.97 -10.08
CA GLU A 31 0.40 -13.12 -10.42
C GLU A 31 -0.51 -13.13 -9.19
N ALA A 32 -0.03 -13.68 -8.07
CA ALA A 32 -0.74 -13.66 -6.80
C ALA A 32 -0.83 -12.22 -6.23
N PHE A 33 0.26 -11.45 -6.28
CA PHE A 33 0.25 -10.02 -5.93
C PHE A 33 -0.69 -9.22 -6.84
N ASP A 34 -0.67 -9.44 -8.15
CA ASP A 34 -1.54 -8.76 -9.10
C ASP A 34 -3.03 -9.05 -8.86
N THR A 35 -3.35 -10.29 -8.49
CA THR A 35 -4.73 -10.64 -8.11
C THR A 35 -5.16 -9.86 -6.87
N LEU A 36 -4.28 -9.70 -5.88
CA LEU A 36 -4.56 -8.86 -4.71
C LEU A 36 -4.60 -7.37 -5.04
N CYS A 37 -3.88 -6.88 -6.06
CA CYS A 37 -3.96 -5.48 -6.49
C CYS A 37 -5.38 -5.06 -6.93
N GLN A 38 -6.20 -6.00 -7.41
CA GLN A 38 -7.60 -5.71 -7.75
C GLN A 38 -8.39 -5.18 -6.54
N TYR A 39 -8.10 -5.66 -5.33
CA TYR A 39 -8.65 -5.13 -4.08
C TYR A 39 -8.39 -3.62 -3.92
N ASN A 40 -7.15 -3.18 -4.19
CA ASN A 40 -6.75 -1.79 -4.02
C ASN A 40 -7.49 -0.86 -5.00
N VAL A 41 -7.71 -1.31 -6.24
CA VAL A 41 -8.47 -0.58 -7.25
C VAL A 41 -9.89 -0.30 -6.76
N ILE A 42 -10.56 -1.30 -6.18
CA ILE A 42 -11.95 -1.15 -5.71
C ILE A 42 -12.03 -0.31 -4.45
N MET A 43 -11.11 -0.48 -3.52
CA MET A 43 -11.06 0.41 -2.35
C MET A 43 -10.83 1.85 -2.79
N SER A 44 -10.09 2.09 -3.87
CA SER A 44 -9.99 3.41 -4.50
C SER A 44 -11.34 3.87 -5.07
N LEU A 45 -12.01 3.05 -5.87
CA LEU A 45 -13.33 3.37 -6.46
C LEU A 45 -14.39 3.65 -5.39
N ARG A 46 -14.53 2.78 -4.38
CA ARG A 46 -15.46 2.95 -3.26
C ARG A 46 -15.18 4.23 -2.48
N ARG A 47 -13.91 4.59 -2.28
CA ARG A 47 -13.54 5.88 -1.68
C ARG A 47 -14.05 7.02 -2.57
N THR A 48 -13.79 6.97 -3.88
CA THR A 48 -14.25 7.99 -4.83
C THR A 48 -15.77 8.15 -4.82
N GLU A 49 -16.52 7.05 -4.83
CA GLU A 49 -18.00 7.06 -4.75
C GLU A 49 -18.50 7.69 -3.45
N ALA A 50 -17.87 7.36 -2.31
CA ALA A 50 -18.23 7.93 -1.01
C ALA A 50 -17.96 9.44 -0.87
N PHE A 51 -17.21 10.05 -1.80
CA PHE A 51 -16.91 11.48 -1.81
C PHE A 51 -17.85 12.32 -2.70
N ASP A 52 -18.92 11.75 -3.26
CA ASP A 52 -19.98 12.43 -4.04
C ASP A 52 -19.46 13.36 -5.17
N ASN A 53 -19.36 12.81 -6.38
CA ASN A 53 -19.28 13.55 -7.66
C ASN A 53 -18.33 14.77 -7.73
N LEU A 54 -17.10 14.67 -7.20
CA LEU A 54 -16.00 15.43 -7.79
C LEU A 54 -15.78 14.88 -9.20
N LYS A 55 -16.38 15.50 -10.23
CA LYS A 55 -16.08 15.19 -11.64
C LYS A 55 -14.56 15.24 -11.82
N GLN A 56 -13.93 14.07 -11.97
CA GLN A 56 -12.48 13.94 -12.12
C GLN A 56 -12.13 14.02 -13.61
N GLU A 57 -11.45 15.07 -14.02
CA GLU A 57 -10.80 15.13 -15.34
C GLU A 57 -9.44 14.40 -15.34
N ASN A 58 -8.93 14.02 -14.16
CA ASN A 58 -7.68 13.28 -14.03
C ASN A 58 -7.84 12.12 -13.02
N PRO A 59 -7.72 10.85 -13.44
CA PRO A 59 -7.83 9.69 -12.55
C PRO A 59 -6.62 9.51 -11.63
N PHE A 60 -5.53 10.25 -11.87
CA PHE A 60 -4.39 10.32 -10.97
C PHE A 60 -4.37 11.68 -10.27
N TYR A 61 -4.23 11.63 -8.95
CA TYR A 61 -4.07 12.74 -8.01
C TYR A 61 -5.35 13.29 -7.38
N TYR A 62 -5.58 12.77 -6.17
CA TYR A 62 -6.06 13.59 -5.06
C TYR A 62 -5.27 14.89 -5.01
N SER A 63 -5.87 16.00 -5.44
CA SER A 63 -5.40 17.31 -4.98
C SER A 63 -5.83 17.48 -3.53
N TYR A 64 -5.21 16.70 -2.62
CA TYR A 64 -5.31 16.91 -1.19
C TYR A 64 -5.04 18.37 -0.79
N PRO A 65 -4.19 19.14 -1.49
CA PRO A 65 -4.05 20.57 -1.25
C PRO A 65 -5.35 21.33 -1.51
N ASP A 66 -6.00 21.12 -2.66
CA ASP A 66 -7.29 21.76 -2.97
C ASP A 66 -8.38 21.30 -2.00
N PHE A 67 -8.36 20.03 -1.60
CA PHE A 67 -9.29 19.54 -0.58
C PHE A 67 -9.05 20.23 0.77
N PHE A 68 -7.80 20.36 1.21
CA PHE A 68 -7.42 21.03 2.45
C PHE A 68 -7.85 22.50 2.43
N GLU A 69 -7.72 23.17 1.29
CA GLU A 69 -8.20 24.53 1.08
C GLU A 69 -9.74 24.61 1.18
N LYS A 70 -10.46 23.75 0.43
CA LYS A 70 -11.94 23.69 0.44
C LYS A 70 -12.51 23.45 1.82
N VAL A 71 -11.87 22.60 2.64
CA VAL A 71 -12.30 22.37 4.02
C VAL A 71 -11.81 23.44 4.99
N GLY A 72 -11.13 24.49 4.52
CA GLY A 72 -10.73 25.67 5.28
C GLY A 72 -9.54 25.46 6.21
N LEU A 73 -8.55 24.67 5.79
CA LEU A 73 -7.21 24.66 6.39
C LEU A 73 -6.35 25.77 5.77
N ALA A 74 -5.29 26.16 6.45
CA ALA A 74 -4.32 27.19 6.01
C ALA A 74 -2.89 26.65 6.03
N ASN A 75 -1.94 27.43 5.51
CA ASN A 75 -0.53 27.09 5.49
C ASN A 75 -0.28 25.69 4.90
N ILE A 76 -0.94 25.43 3.77
CA ILE A 76 -0.96 24.11 3.13
C ILE A 76 0.41 23.85 2.49
N ARG A 77 0.98 22.66 2.75
CA ARG A 77 2.28 22.22 2.22
C ARG A 77 2.17 20.80 1.71
N CYS A 78 2.91 20.50 0.66
CA CYS A 78 2.93 19.20 0.01
C CYS A 78 4.36 18.70 -0.09
N HIS A 79 4.58 17.45 0.29
CA HIS A 79 5.85 16.77 0.14
C HIS A 79 5.63 15.43 -0.55
N GLY A 80 6.64 15.00 -1.32
CA GLY A 80 6.71 13.64 -1.83
C GLY A 80 7.70 12.83 -1.01
N TRP A 81 7.35 11.59 -0.70
CA TRP A 81 8.26 10.59 -0.18
C TRP A 81 8.29 9.41 -1.14
N TYR A 82 9.48 9.14 -1.68
CA TYR A 82 9.77 7.97 -2.48
C TYR A 82 10.73 7.05 -1.72
N SER A 83 10.40 5.77 -1.62
CA SER A 83 11.22 4.75 -0.97
C SER A 83 11.37 3.56 -1.90
N VAL A 84 12.60 3.06 -2.02
CA VAL A 84 12.90 1.81 -2.72
C VAL A 84 13.52 0.86 -1.70
N PHE A 85 12.96 -0.33 -1.59
CA PHE A 85 13.50 -1.42 -0.82
C PHE A 85 13.83 -2.56 -1.76
N THR A 86 14.97 -3.21 -1.56
CA THR A 86 15.38 -4.38 -2.34
C THR A 86 15.86 -5.43 -1.37
N LEU A 87 15.31 -6.64 -1.47
CA LEU A 87 15.55 -7.68 -0.47
C LEU A 87 17.02 -8.14 -0.45
N SER A 88 17.66 -8.10 -1.61
CA SER A 88 19.08 -8.42 -1.80
C SER A 88 20.03 -7.25 -1.47
N ASP A 89 19.52 -6.08 -1.08
CA ASP A 89 20.38 -4.92 -0.80
C ASP A 89 21.16 -5.13 0.52
N THR A 90 22.48 -5.30 0.37
CA THR A 90 23.42 -5.60 1.45
C THR A 90 23.64 -4.44 2.41
N ARG A 91 23.12 -3.24 2.10
CA ARG A 91 23.14 -2.09 3.02
C ARG A 91 22.16 -2.26 4.18
N PHE A 92 21.16 -3.14 4.03
CA PHE A 92 20.22 -3.47 5.11
C PHE A 92 20.73 -4.67 5.91
N ASP A 93 20.66 -4.54 7.23
CA ASP A 93 21.00 -5.63 8.14
C ASP A 93 20.11 -6.86 7.86
N PHE A 94 20.69 -8.06 8.00
CA PHE A 94 19.97 -9.30 7.73
C PHE A 94 18.74 -9.44 8.64
N MET A 95 18.86 -9.12 9.92
CA MET A 95 17.74 -9.21 10.86
C MET A 95 16.67 -8.15 10.56
N GLU A 96 17.06 -6.97 10.08
CA GLU A 96 16.10 -5.96 9.59
C GLU A 96 15.30 -6.48 8.39
N ARG A 97 15.97 -7.13 7.42
CA ARG A 97 15.31 -7.76 6.27
C ARG A 97 14.35 -8.87 6.70
N LYS A 98 14.74 -9.74 7.64
CA LYS A 98 13.84 -10.76 8.23
C LYS A 98 12.65 -10.14 8.96
N ALA A 99 12.89 -9.09 9.73
CA ALA A 99 11.83 -8.37 10.44
C ALA A 99 10.85 -7.70 9.48
N TRP A 100 11.32 -7.23 8.32
CA TRP A 100 10.47 -6.70 7.25
C TRP A 100 9.63 -7.81 6.60
N ILE A 101 10.21 -8.96 6.25
CA ILE A 101 9.50 -10.13 5.68
C ILE A 101 8.38 -10.56 6.63
N ARG A 102 8.68 -10.71 7.92
CA ARG A 102 7.70 -11.10 8.94
C ARG A 102 6.56 -10.10 9.06
N ARG A 103 6.87 -8.80 9.11
CA ARG A 103 5.85 -7.74 9.15
C ARG A 103 4.94 -7.77 7.93
N ARG A 104 5.48 -8.05 6.74
CA ARG A 104 4.70 -8.24 5.50
C ARG A 104 3.73 -9.42 5.64
N ARG A 105 4.21 -10.59 6.07
CA ARG A 105 3.34 -11.76 6.28
C ARG A 105 2.22 -11.47 7.28
N GLU A 106 2.56 -10.92 8.44
CA GLU A 106 1.59 -10.55 9.49
C GLU A 106 0.53 -9.56 8.98
N LEU A 107 0.93 -8.61 8.13
CA LEU A 107 -0.01 -7.69 7.48
C LEU A 107 -0.98 -8.43 6.54
N PHE A 108 -0.48 -9.35 5.72
CA PHE A 108 -1.32 -10.17 4.83
C PHE A 108 -2.31 -11.03 5.61
N GLU A 109 -1.86 -11.70 6.67
CA GLU A 109 -2.74 -12.50 7.54
C GLU A 109 -3.85 -11.65 8.15
N LYS A 110 -3.51 -10.45 8.64
CA LYS A 110 -4.48 -9.53 9.22
C LYS A 110 -5.49 -9.01 8.20
N GLN A 111 -5.06 -8.77 6.96
CA GLN A 111 -5.91 -8.22 5.91
C GLN A 111 -6.75 -9.28 5.19
N GLN A 112 -6.31 -10.55 5.22
CA GLN A 112 -6.92 -11.65 4.48
C GLN A 112 -8.45 -11.73 4.59
N PRO A 113 -9.10 -11.60 5.78
CA PRO A 113 -10.56 -11.69 5.85
C PRO A 113 -11.28 -10.60 5.05
N ASN A 114 -10.80 -9.36 5.14
CA ASN A 114 -11.40 -8.22 4.44
C ASN A 114 -11.12 -8.29 2.94
N THR A 115 -9.89 -8.63 2.56
CA THR A 115 -9.51 -8.79 1.15
C THR A 115 -10.29 -9.92 0.50
N THR A 116 -10.43 -11.07 1.17
CA THR A 116 -11.25 -12.20 0.68
C THR A 116 -12.69 -11.78 0.45
N LYS A 117 -13.32 -11.10 1.41
CA LYS A 117 -14.68 -10.61 1.26
C LYS A 117 -14.84 -9.74 0.01
N THR A 118 -13.93 -8.78 -0.20
CA THR A 118 -14.01 -7.87 -1.35
C THR A 118 -13.74 -8.58 -2.67
N LEU A 119 -12.80 -9.53 -2.73
CA LEU A 119 -12.55 -10.32 -3.94
C LEU A 119 -13.75 -11.23 -4.29
N LEU A 120 -14.46 -11.77 -3.29
CA LEU A 120 -15.71 -12.51 -3.52
C LEU A 120 -16.81 -11.60 -4.07
N GLU A 121 -16.93 -10.35 -3.58
CA GLU A 121 -17.87 -9.35 -4.10
C GLU A 121 -17.60 -8.99 -5.58
N LEU A 122 -16.40 -9.24 -6.10
CA LEU A 122 -16.05 -9.11 -7.52
C LEU A 122 -16.37 -10.32 -8.37
N GLY A 123 -16.83 -11.42 -7.76
CA GLY A 123 -16.98 -12.70 -8.46
C GLY A 123 -15.66 -13.41 -8.72
N ILE A 124 -14.58 -13.09 -7.99
CA ILE A 124 -13.40 -13.95 -8.01
C ILE A 124 -13.75 -15.27 -7.33
N GLU A 125 -13.45 -16.37 -8.01
CA GLU A 125 -13.73 -17.71 -7.52
C GLU A 125 -13.06 -17.99 -6.17
N PRO A 126 -13.78 -18.56 -5.17
CA PRO A 126 -13.22 -18.85 -3.85
C PRO A 126 -11.96 -19.72 -3.90
N SER A 127 -11.89 -20.66 -4.85
CA SER A 127 -10.72 -21.50 -5.08
C SER A 127 -9.51 -20.69 -5.51
N LYS A 128 -9.68 -19.70 -6.39
CA LYS A 128 -8.62 -18.81 -6.84
C LYS A 128 -8.12 -17.92 -5.71
N ILE A 129 -9.02 -17.39 -4.87
CA ILE A 129 -8.64 -16.60 -3.70
C ILE A 129 -7.79 -17.45 -2.73
N LYS A 130 -8.21 -18.69 -2.48
CA LYS A 130 -7.46 -19.62 -1.62
C LYS A 130 -6.08 -19.93 -2.19
N GLU A 131 -5.98 -20.19 -3.49
CA GLU A 131 -4.71 -20.42 -4.18
C GLU A 131 -3.76 -19.22 -4.03
N VAL A 132 -4.25 -18.00 -4.28
CA VAL A 132 -3.46 -16.76 -4.16
C VAL A 132 -2.89 -16.60 -2.76
N PHE A 133 -3.71 -16.75 -1.72
CA PHE A 133 -3.21 -16.65 -0.35
C PHE A 133 -2.20 -17.76 -0.01
N GLN A 134 -2.43 -18.98 -0.51
CA GLN A 134 -1.51 -20.10 -0.28
C GLN A 134 -0.13 -19.81 -0.90
N VAL A 135 -0.08 -19.38 -2.16
CA VAL A 135 1.16 -19.01 -2.86
C VAL A 135 1.92 -17.94 -2.09
N LEU A 136 1.23 -16.89 -1.63
CA LEU A 136 1.86 -15.81 -0.89
C LEU A 136 2.37 -16.25 0.49
N PHE A 137 1.61 -17.06 1.23
CA PHE A 137 2.06 -17.55 2.53
C PHE A 137 3.23 -18.52 2.42
N ASP A 138 3.24 -19.39 1.42
CA ASP A 138 4.37 -20.29 1.17
C ASP A 138 5.61 -19.50 0.74
N TYR A 139 5.44 -18.47 -0.09
CA TYR A 139 6.51 -17.55 -0.45
C TYR A 139 7.11 -16.84 0.77
N PHE A 140 6.27 -16.23 1.63
CA PHE A 140 6.76 -15.56 2.83
C PHE A 140 7.44 -16.53 3.80
N ARG A 141 6.95 -17.76 3.94
CA ARG A 141 7.61 -18.80 4.74
C ARG A 141 8.99 -19.15 4.19
N MET A 142 9.10 -19.37 2.88
CA MET A 142 10.40 -19.59 2.23
C MET A 142 11.37 -18.43 2.51
N LEU A 143 10.92 -17.17 2.42
CA LEU A 143 11.72 -16.01 2.77
C LEU A 143 12.09 -15.96 4.27
N GLU A 144 11.17 -16.34 5.16
CA GLU A 144 11.38 -16.45 6.61
C GLU A 144 12.33 -17.58 7.01
N ASP A 145 12.50 -18.60 6.16
CA ASP A 145 13.44 -19.71 6.39
C ASP A 145 14.79 -19.49 5.68
N ALA A 146 14.84 -18.58 4.69
CA ALA A 146 16.04 -18.30 3.91
C ALA A 146 17.21 -17.77 4.76
N THR A 147 18.42 -18.23 4.42
CA THR A 147 19.69 -17.72 4.94
C THR A 147 20.01 -16.35 4.35
N GLU A 148 21.01 -15.67 4.93
CA GLU A 148 21.47 -14.38 4.41
C GLU A 148 21.97 -14.47 2.96
N GLU A 149 22.75 -15.51 2.66
CA GLU A 149 23.25 -15.78 1.31
C GLU A 149 22.09 -16.00 0.34
N GLN A 150 21.10 -16.80 0.71
CA GLN A 150 19.91 -17.04 -0.13
C GLN A 150 19.14 -15.74 -0.39
N LEU A 151 18.87 -14.93 0.63
CA LEU A 151 18.17 -13.64 0.45
C LEU A 151 18.96 -12.67 -0.43
N SER A 152 20.29 -12.71 -0.39
CA SER A 152 21.14 -11.85 -1.24
C SER A 152 21.00 -12.14 -2.75
N HIS A 153 20.48 -13.32 -3.11
CA HIS A 153 20.20 -13.70 -4.49
C HIS A 153 18.75 -13.48 -4.93
N ILE A 154 17.88 -13.01 -4.03
CA ILE A 154 16.48 -12.72 -4.35
C ILE A 154 16.37 -11.25 -4.75
N HIS A 155 16.14 -11.01 -6.04
CA HIS A 155 16.02 -9.67 -6.62
C HIS A 155 14.61 -9.11 -6.53
N GLU A 156 13.96 -9.29 -5.38
CA GLU A 156 12.68 -8.66 -5.07
C GLU A 156 12.87 -7.16 -4.79
N GLN A 157 12.01 -6.33 -5.37
CA GLN A 157 12.04 -4.89 -5.19
C GLN A 157 10.65 -4.35 -4.86
N GLU A 158 10.56 -3.55 -3.80
CA GLU A 158 9.37 -2.76 -3.49
C GLU A 158 9.67 -1.27 -3.68
N ILE A 159 8.82 -0.61 -4.46
CA ILE A 159 8.83 0.83 -4.65
C ILE A 159 7.56 1.39 -4.03
N VAL A 160 7.72 2.29 -3.06
CA VAL A 160 6.62 2.96 -2.38
C VAL A 160 6.71 4.47 -2.61
N SER A 161 5.67 5.03 -3.20
CA SER A 161 5.50 6.47 -3.35
C SER A 161 4.37 6.96 -2.44
N ARG A 162 4.62 8.04 -1.70
CA ARG A 162 3.66 8.68 -0.78
C ARG A 162 3.65 10.19 -0.97
N GLY A 163 2.45 10.77 -1.04
CA GLY A 163 2.20 12.19 -0.93
C GLY A 163 1.89 12.54 0.52
N ILE A 164 2.51 13.60 1.03
CA ILE A 164 2.30 14.11 2.39
C ILE A 164 1.72 15.51 2.25
N THR A 165 0.45 15.68 2.60
CA THR A 165 -0.20 16.99 2.63
C THR A 165 -0.41 17.44 4.07
N ILE A 166 0.03 18.64 4.39
CA ILE A 166 -0.05 19.24 5.72
C ILE A 166 -0.88 20.52 5.62
N GLY A 167 -1.83 20.71 6.53
CA GLY A 167 -2.62 21.94 6.63
C GLY A 167 -2.91 22.28 8.07
N GLN A 168 -2.89 23.56 8.41
CA GLN A 168 -3.16 24.07 9.74
C GLN A 168 -4.63 24.44 9.90
N LYS A 169 -5.25 24.05 11.02
CA LYS A 169 -6.59 24.50 11.37
C LYS A 169 -6.52 25.96 11.81
N LYS A 170 -7.17 26.84 11.04
CA LYS A 170 -7.41 28.23 11.43
C LYS A 170 -8.17 28.32 12.74
#